data_AF-D7E266-F1
#
_entry.id   AF-D7E266-F1
#
_cell.length_a   1.000
_cell.length_b   1.000
_cell.length_c   1.000
_cell.angle_alpha   90.00
_cell.angle_beta   90.00
_cell.angle_gamma   90.00
#
_symmetry.space_group_name_H-M   'P 1'
#
loop_
_entity.id
_entity.type
_entity.pdbx_description
1 polymer ?
#
loop_
_entity_poly.entity_id
_entity_poly.type
_entity_poly.pdbx_seq_one_letter_code
_entity_poly.pdbx_strand_id
1 'polypeptide(L)' 'MLKLIYTENCFYLEHLALSLEEWVEQRVILALRVGQILDFEPSTASFLLPVELPGLERLKAEVQQHDAEVMELSVCDAE' A
#
# COMPACT_ATOMS: atom_id res chain seq x y z
N MET A 1 -3.79 5.74 -6.41
CA MET A 1 -2.83 5.23 -5.39
C MET A 1 -3.43 4.00 -4.72
N LEU A 2 -2.64 3.08 -4.17
CA LEU A 2 -3.17 1.93 -3.43
C LEU A 2 -3.05 2.16 -1.93
N LYS A 3 -4.10 1.83 -1.17
CA LYS A 3 -4.10 1.85 0.29
C LYS A 3 -4.16 0.42 0.80
N LEU A 4 -3.13 0.05 1.53
CA LEU A 4 -3.06 -1.21 2.26
C LEU A 4 -3.64 -1.01 3.66
N ILE A 5 -4.59 -1.86 4.04
CA ILE A 5 -5.18 -1.86 5.38
C ILE A 5 -4.89 -3.23 5.99
N TYR A 6 -4.00 -3.26 6.97
CA TYR A 6 -3.68 -4.43 7.75
C TYR A 6 -4.25 -4.28 9.16
N THR A 7 -5.06 -5.24 9.56
CA THR A 7 -5.62 -5.35 10.91
C THR A 7 -5.32 -6.76 11.43
N GLU A 8 -5.52 -7.01 12.72
CA GLU A 8 -5.23 -8.32 13.33
C GLU A 8 -5.83 -9.50 12.56
N ASN A 9 -7.03 -9.32 11.97
CA ASN A 9 -7.78 -10.40 11.33
C ASN A 9 -8.06 -10.18 9.84
N CYS A 10 -7.69 -9.03 9.28
CA CYS A 10 -8.05 -8.68 7.91
C CYS A 10 -6.94 -7.94 7.17
N PHE A 11 -6.86 -8.24 5.87
CA PHE A 11 -6.04 -7.56 4.88
C PHE A 11 -6.95 -7.01 3.77
N TYR A 12 -6.89 -5.70 3.52
CA TYR A 12 -7.61 -5.06 2.41
C TYR A 12 -6.69 -4.19 1.57
N LEU A 13 -6.85 -4.27 0.26
CA LEU A 13 -6.22 -3.39 -0.70
C LEU A 13 -7.31 -2.55 -1.38
N GLU A 14 -7.25 -1.24 -1.19
CA GLU A 14 -8.20 -0.29 -1.72
C GLU A 14 -7.52 0.60 -2.77
N HIS A 15 -8.20 0.80 -3.92
CA HIS A 15 -7.77 1.81 -4.88
C HIS A 15 -8.28 3.19 -4.44
N LEU A 16 -7.34 4.07 -4.08
CA LEU A 16 -7.61 5.48 -3.84
C LEU A 16 -7.60 6.26 -5.16
N ALA A 17 -8.75 6.85 -5.47
CA ALA A 17 -8.93 7.73 -6.62
C ALA A 17 -8.37 9.15 -6.41
N LEU A 18 -8.00 9.49 -5.17
CA LEU A 18 -7.40 10.77 -4.79
C LEU A 18 -5.87 10.68 -4.78
N SER A 19 -5.21 11.84 -4.85
CA SER A 19 -3.78 11.93 -4.52
C SER A 19 -3.54 11.63 -3.04
N LEU A 20 -2.28 11.36 -2.67
CA LEU A 20 -1.91 11.18 -1.26
C LEU A 20 -2.19 12.43 -0.45
N GLU A 21 -1.85 13.60 -0.99
CA GLU A 21 -2.03 14.91 -0.36
C GLU A 21 -3.50 15.20 -0.10
N GLU A 22 -4.37 15.00 -1.09
CA GLU A 22 -5.82 15.17 -0.95
C GLU A 22 -6.40 14.21 0.11
N TRP A 23 -5.93 12.96 0.13
CA TRP A 23 -6.37 11.98 1.11
C TRP A 23 -5.91 12.33 2.53
N VAL A 24 -4.66 12.78 2.70
CA VAL A 24 -4.11 13.23 3.99
C VAL A 24 -4.85 14.45 4.51
N GLU A 25 -5.11 15.45 3.65
CA GLU A 25 -5.86 16.65 4.02
C GLU A 25 -7.21 16.31 4.65
N GLN A 26 -7.97 15.43 4.01
CA GLN A 26 -9.28 14.99 4.53
C GLN A 26 -9.17 14.31 5.90
N ARG A 27 -8.13 13.49 6.12
CA ARG A 27 -7.91 12.79 7.39
C ARG A 27 -7.47 13.73 8.51
N VAL A 28 -6.64 14.72 8.20
CA VAL A 28 -6.21 15.75 9.17
C VAL A 28 -7.41 16.59 9.62
N ILE A 29 -8.24 17.06 8.67
CA ILE A 29 -9.44 17.84 8.99
C ILE A 29 -10.37 17.04 9.91
N LEU A 30 -10.56 15.75 9.62
CA LEU A 30 -11.39 14.89 10.46
C LEU A 30 -10.80 14.75 11.87
N ALA A 31 -9.51 14.41 11.99
CA ALA A 31 -8.83 14.20 13.28
C ALA A 31 -8.92 15.44 14.18
N LEU A 32 -8.71 16.64 13.61
CA LEU A 32 -8.86 17.91 14.32
C LEU A 32 -10.28 18.12 14.86
N ARG A 33 -11.31 17.78 14.06
CA ARG A 33 -12.72 17.92 14.47
C ARG A 33 -13.13 16.94 15.56
N VAL A 34 -12.55 15.75 15.58
CA VAL A 34 -12.87 14.71 16.57
C VAL A 34 -11.92 14.68 17.77
N GLY A 35 -10.93 15.58 17.80
CA GLY A 35 -9.93 15.64 18.87
C GLY A 35 -9.09 14.36 18.97
N GLN A 36 -8.84 13.69 17.85
CA GLN A 36 -8.01 12.48 17.79
C GLN A 36 -6.62 12.82 17.25
N ILE A 37 -5.62 12.09 17.74
CA ILE A 37 -4.25 12.18 17.25
C ILE A 37 -4.18 11.41 15.91
N LEU A 38 -3.44 11.96 14.96
CA LEU A 38 -3.20 11.36 13.66
C LEU A 38 -1.72 11.54 13.33
N ASP A 39 -0.99 10.44 13.28
CA ASP A 39 0.44 10.40 13.01
C ASP A 39 0.71 9.87 11.60
N PHE A 40 1.68 10.48 10.91
CA PHE A 40 2.14 10.07 9.59
C PHE A 40 3.65 9.95 9.59
N GLU A 41 4.16 8.80 9.14
CA GLU A 41 5.58 8.58 8.92
C GLU A 41 5.82 7.91 7.56
N PRO A 42 6.85 8.33 6.81
CA PRO A 42 7.32 7.57 5.66
C PRO A 42 7.76 6.18 6.11
N SER A 43 7.20 5.15 5.51
CA SER A 43 7.54 3.76 5.82
C SER A 43 7.44 2.89 4.58
N THR A 44 7.97 1.67 4.69
CA THR A 44 7.82 0.63 3.68
C THR A 44 6.82 -0.41 4.19
N ALA A 45 5.88 -0.83 3.34
CA ALA A 45 4.96 -1.92 3.64
C ALA A 45 5.23 -3.09 2.68
N SER A 46 5.23 -4.30 3.21
CA SER A 46 5.30 -5.53 2.44
C SER A 46 4.10 -6.42 2.77
N PHE A 47 3.65 -7.21 1.79
CA PHE A 47 2.55 -8.14 1.96
C PHE A 47 2.69 -9.33 1.02
N LEU A 48 2.07 -10.44 1.40
CA LEU A 48 2.11 -11.67 0.62
C LEU A 48 1.04 -11.67 -0.45
N LEU A 49 1.41 -12.12 -1.65
CA LEU A 49 0.50 -12.35 -2.77
C LEU A 49 0.47 -13.85 -3.09
N PRO A 50 -0.72 -14.42 -3.36
CA PRO A 50 -0.82 -15.79 -3.86
C PRO A 50 -0.08 -15.93 -5.20
N VAL A 51 0.61 -17.05 -5.39
CA VAL A 51 1.35 -17.33 -6.64
C VAL A 51 0.41 -17.44 -7.84
N GLU A 52 -0.82 -17.89 -7.60
CA GLU A 52 -1.86 -18.05 -8.61
C GLU A 52 -2.64 -16.76 -8.88
N LEU A 53 -2.23 -15.63 -8.31
CA LEU A 53 -2.93 -14.35 -8.49
C LEU A 53 -2.99 -13.96 -9.98
N PRO A 54 -4.19 -13.78 -10.56
CA PRO A 54 -4.31 -13.32 -11.92
C PRO A 54 -3.61 -11.97 -12.11
N GLY A 55 -2.72 -11.89 -13.09
CA GLY A 55 -1.96 -10.67 -13.37
C GLY A 55 -0.62 -10.55 -12.62
N LEU A 56 -0.21 -11.55 -11.84
CA LEU A 56 1.11 -11.56 -11.18
C LEU A 56 2.28 -11.41 -12.18
N GLU A 57 2.21 -12.07 -13.34
CA GLU A 57 3.24 -11.93 -14.39
C GLU A 57 3.30 -10.51 -14.97
N ARG A 58 2.16 -9.83 -15.06
CA ARG A 58 2.13 -8.42 -15.47
C ARG A 58 2.74 -7.55 -14.38
N LEU A 59 2.42 -7.79 -13.11
CA LEU A 59 3.03 -7.08 -11.98
C LEU A 59 4.55 -7.22 -11.97
N LYS A 60 5.08 -8.44 -12.20
CA LYS A 60 6.52 -8.69 -12.34
C LYS A 60 7.15 -7.84 -13.45
N ALA A 61 6.51 -7.79 -14.62
CA ALA A 61 7.00 -6.99 -15.74
C ALA A 61 7.01 -5.48 -15.43
N GLU A 62 5.98 -4.97 -14.76
CA GLU A 62 5.89 -3.55 -14.37
C GLU A 62 6.96 -3.18 -13.33
N VAL A 63 7.24 -4.06 -12.35
CA VAL A 63 8.32 -3.88 -11.36
C VAL A 63 9.68 -3.79 -12.04
N GLN A 64 9.93 -4.61 -13.08
CA GLN A 64 11.20 -4.57 -13.82
C GLN A 64 11.36 -3.32 -14.69
N GLN A 65 10.26 -2.70 -15.12
CA GLN A 65 10.27 -1.49 -15.96
C GLN A 65 10.40 -0.20 -15.15
N HIS A 66 10.00 -0.23 -13.87
CA HIS A 66 10.11 0.91 -12.96
C HIS A 66 11.40 0.81 -12.13
N ASP A 67 11.82 1.94 -11.58
CA ASP A 67 13.01 1.99 -10.73
C ASP A 67 12.81 1.11 -9.49
N ALA A 68 13.78 0.26 -9.19
CA ALA A 68 13.71 -0.72 -8.11
C ALA A 68 13.59 -0.07 -6.72
N GLU A 69 13.84 1.25 -6.62
CA GLU A 69 13.67 2.03 -5.39
C GLU A 69 12.20 2.20 -4.97
N VAL A 70 11.22 1.97 -5.86
CA VAL A 70 9.79 2.22 -5.56
C VAL A 70 9.04 0.95 -5.14
N MET A 71 9.37 -0.21 -5.72
CA MET A 71 8.68 -1.46 -5.45
C MET A 71 9.57 -2.67 -5.73
N GLU A 72 9.57 -3.65 -4.83
CA GLU A 72 10.32 -4.90 -4.96
C GLU A 72 9.36 -6.09 -4.91
N LEU A 73 9.63 -7.12 -5.71
CA LEU A 73 8.92 -8.40 -5.65
C LEU A 73 9.91 -9.53 -5.41
N SER A 74 9.70 -10.26 -4.32
CA SER A 74 10.55 -11.38 -3.92
C SER A 74 9.71 -12.64 -3.70
N VAL A 75 10.26 -13.78 -4.10
CA VAL A 75 9.63 -15.08 -3.84
C VAL A 75 9.77 -15.38 -2.35
N CYS A 76 8.65 -15.61 -1.67
CA CYS A 76 8.66 -15.99 -0.27
C CYS A 76 9.16 -17.42 -0.11
N ASP A 77 9.92 -17.68 0.96
CA ASP A 77 10.53 -18.98 1.27
C ASP A 77 11.49 -19.51 0.19
N ALA A 78 12.10 -18.61 -0.59
CA ALA A 78 13.21 -18.96 -1.47
C ALA A 78 14.49 -19.17 -0.64
N GLU A 79 14.70 -20.41 -0.17
CA GLU A 79 16.05 -20.92 0.12
C GLU A 79 16.79 -21.33 -1.17
#